data_AF-A0AAE1ATA4-F1
#
_entry.id   AF-A0AAE1ATA4-F1
#
_cell.length_a   1.000
_cell.length_b   1.000
_cell.length_c   1.000
_cell.angle_alpha   90.00
_cell.angle_beta   90.00
_cell.angle_gamma   90.00
#
_symmetry.space_group_name_H-M   'P 1'
#
loop_
_entity.id
_entity.type
_entity.pdbx_description
1 polymer ?
#
loop_
_entity_poly.entity_id
_entity_poly.type
_entity_poly.pdbx_seq_one_letter_code
_entity_poly.pdbx_strand_id
1 'polypeptide(L)'
;MRHGLPCETYIHDWRMIEQNIEQEEHTNKSSADLRIRKTQHATLSRKFVEVMNDYNACQIDYRERCKGRIKRQLAITGKTTTNEELEGMIESGNPAIFTQGIIMETQQAKQTLADIEARHNDIMKLETSIRDLHDMFMDMAMLVESQGEMIDRIEYNVEQAVDYIETAKMDTKKAVKYQSKARRKKILIIICIAVLIVILAIIIAVSVPKG
;
A
#
# COMPACT_ATOMS: atom_id res chain seq x y z
N MET A 1 15.78 -2.52 24.54
CA MET A 1 14.75 -3.35 23.87
C MET A 1 13.75 -2.37 23.27
N ARG A 2 13.57 -2.38 21.94
CA ARG A 2 12.57 -1.51 21.28
C ARG A 2 11.21 -2.10 21.59
N HIS A 3 10.47 -1.50 22.53
CA HIS A 3 9.03 -1.73 22.60
C HIS A 3 8.44 -1.14 21.31
N GLY A 4 7.98 -2.02 20.42
CA GLY A 4 7.15 -1.60 19.29
C GLY A 4 5.93 -0.86 19.81
N LEU A 5 5.46 0.13 19.06
CA LEU A 5 4.24 0.86 19.40
C LEU A 5 3.06 -0.14 19.45
N PRO A 6 2.03 0.11 20.28
CA PRO A 6 0.82 -0.72 20.29
C PRO A 6 0.20 -0.80 18.90
N CYS A 7 -0.41 -1.94 18.54
CA CYS A 7 -1.13 -2.10 17.27
C CYS A 7 -2.16 -0.97 17.05
N GLU A 8 -2.80 -0.49 18.12
CA GLU A 8 -3.71 0.66 18.08
C GLU A 8 -3.11 1.92 17.48
N THR A 9 -1.82 2.19 17.73
CA THR A 9 -1.12 3.37 17.18
C THR A 9 -0.95 3.24 15.66
N TYR A 10 -0.60 2.04 15.18
CA TYR A 10 -0.45 1.81 13.75
C TYR A 10 -1.79 1.87 13.01
N ILE A 11 -2.86 1.34 13.60
CA ILE A 11 -4.22 1.43 13.04
C ILE A 11 -4.68 2.90 12.98
N HIS A 12 -4.43 3.66 14.04
CA HIS A 12 -4.78 5.08 14.09
C HIS A 12 -4.04 5.88 13.01
N ASP A 13 -2.73 5.73 12.92
CA ASP A 13 -1.91 6.43 11.92
C ASP A 13 -2.32 6.06 10.49
N TRP A 14 -2.67 4.80 10.26
CA TRP A 14 -3.18 4.33 8.98
C TRP A 14 -4.50 5.01 8.60
N ARG A 15 -5.47 5.04 9.52
CA ARG A 15 -6.76 5.73 9.31
C ARG A 15 -6.58 7.23 9.04
N MET A 16 -5.63 7.87 9.74
CA MET A 16 -5.30 9.28 9.51
C MET A 16 -4.73 9.52 8.11
N ILE A 17 -3.87 8.63 7.61
CA ILE A 17 -3.33 8.73 6.24
C ILE A 17 -4.46 8.60 5.21
N GLU A 18 -5.39 7.67 5.41
CA GLU A 18 -6.53 7.46 4.51
C GLU A 18 -7.48 8.67 4.48
N GLN A 19 -7.85 9.20 5.65
CA GLN A 19 -8.67 10.41 5.75
C GLN A 19 -8.00 11.62 5.08
N ASN A 20 -6.70 11.79 5.26
CA ASN A 20 -5.96 12.87 4.60
C ASN A 20 -5.97 12.71 3.07
N ILE A 21 -5.79 11.49 2.57
CA ILE A 21 -5.82 11.17 1.14
C ILE A 21 -7.22 11.47 0.54
N GLU A 22 -8.29 11.10 1.23
CA GLU A 22 -9.68 11.38 0.81
C GLU A 22 -9.98 12.89 0.82
N GLN A 23 -9.55 13.60 1.86
CA GLN A 23 -9.76 15.03 2.01
C GLN A 23 -8.99 15.84 0.94
N GLU A 24 -7.79 15.41 0.57
CA GLU A 24 -7.01 15.99 -0.53
C GLU A 24 -7.64 15.75 -1.92
N GLU A 25 -8.35 14.64 -2.10
CA GLU A 25 -9.12 14.37 -3.33
C GLU A 25 -10.30 15.33 -3.48
N HIS A 26 -11.06 15.57 -2.39
CA HIS A 26 -12.19 16.50 -2.38
C HIS A 26 -11.79 17.96 -2.60
N THR A 27 -10.54 18.33 -2.28
CA THR A 27 -10.01 19.69 -2.49
C THR A 27 -9.42 19.91 -3.90
N ASN A 28 -9.67 18.99 -4.83
CA ASN A 28 -9.44 19.12 -6.28
C ASN A 28 -7.97 19.27 -6.70
N LYS A 29 -7.02 18.86 -5.86
CA LYS A 29 -5.61 18.72 -6.25
C LYS A 29 -5.33 17.29 -6.69
N SER A 30 -5.82 16.89 -7.87
CA SER A 30 -5.32 15.68 -8.57
C SER A 30 -3.90 15.92 -9.11
N SER A 31 -2.98 16.21 -8.19
CA SER A 31 -1.57 16.33 -8.48
C SER A 31 -1.00 14.95 -8.76
N ALA A 32 0.08 14.89 -9.55
CA ALA A 32 0.82 13.65 -9.74
C ALA A 32 1.28 13.06 -8.39
N ASP A 33 1.61 13.92 -7.44
CA ASP A 33 2.00 13.57 -6.08
C ASP A 33 0.87 12.86 -5.29
N LEU A 34 -0.37 13.36 -5.35
CA LEU A 34 -1.53 12.71 -4.71
C LEU A 34 -1.80 11.33 -5.31
N ARG A 35 -1.73 11.21 -6.65
CA ARG A 35 -1.90 9.92 -7.34
C ARG A 35 -0.82 8.92 -6.93
N ILE A 36 0.44 9.35 -6.88
CA ILE A 36 1.55 8.50 -6.42
C ILE A 36 1.32 8.04 -4.99
N ARG A 37 0.97 8.95 -4.06
CA ARG A 37 0.66 8.58 -2.67
C ARG A 37 -0.47 7.56 -2.58
N LYS A 38 -1.57 7.76 -3.31
CA LYS A 38 -2.70 6.82 -3.36
C LYS A 38 -2.29 5.42 -3.85
N THR A 39 -1.59 5.35 -4.99
CA THR A 39 -1.14 4.06 -5.54
C THR A 39 -0.17 3.35 -4.60
N GLN A 40 0.77 4.09 -4.00
CA GLN A 40 1.72 3.53 -3.03
C GLN A 40 1.00 3.03 -1.79
N HIS A 41 0.09 3.82 -1.22
CA HIS A 41 -0.73 3.43 -0.09
C HIS A 41 -1.46 2.11 -0.40
N ALA A 42 -2.23 2.06 -1.48
CA ALA A 42 -3.01 0.87 -1.83
C ALA A 42 -2.15 -0.39 -2.09
N THR A 43 -1.01 -0.22 -2.76
CA THR A 43 -0.08 -1.32 -3.01
C THR A 43 0.53 -1.85 -1.71
N LEU A 44 0.91 -0.96 -0.81
CA LEU A 44 1.46 -1.32 0.50
C LEU A 44 0.39 -1.96 1.39
N SER A 45 -0.86 -1.47 1.36
CA SER A 45 -2.00 -2.09 2.07
C SER A 45 -2.13 -3.55 1.69
N ARG A 46 -2.19 -3.85 0.38
CA ARG A 46 -2.39 -5.21 -0.14
C ARG A 46 -1.25 -6.13 0.26
N LYS A 47 -0.01 -5.66 0.13
CA LYS A 47 1.18 -6.43 0.56
C LYS A 47 1.19 -6.67 2.07
N PHE A 48 0.73 -5.71 2.85
CA PHE A 48 0.62 -5.87 4.29
C PHE A 48 -0.44 -6.94 4.63
N VAL A 49 -1.64 -6.90 4.03
CA VAL A 49 -2.65 -7.98 4.19
C VAL A 49 -2.06 -9.36 3.86
N GLU A 50 -1.36 -9.46 2.72
CA GLU A 50 -0.76 -10.71 2.25
C GLU A 50 0.22 -11.27 3.28
N VAL A 51 1.18 -10.45 3.74
CA VAL A 51 2.16 -10.87 4.75
C VAL A 51 1.50 -11.24 6.08
N MET A 52 0.45 -10.52 6.47
CA MET A 52 -0.28 -10.81 7.70
C MET A 52 -1.04 -12.13 7.61
N ASN A 53 -1.62 -12.45 6.44
CA ASN A 53 -2.29 -13.73 6.20
C ASN A 53 -1.29 -14.89 6.28
N ASP A 54 -0.13 -14.74 5.67
CA ASP A 54 0.96 -15.71 5.77
C ASP A 54 1.44 -15.89 7.21
N TYR A 55 1.55 -14.79 7.95
CA TYR A 55 1.93 -14.82 9.36
C TYR A 55 0.87 -15.54 10.21
N ASN A 56 -0.42 -15.28 10.01
CA ASN A 56 -1.52 -15.97 10.70
C ASN A 56 -1.53 -17.48 10.36
N ALA A 57 -1.35 -17.84 9.10
CA ALA A 57 -1.26 -19.24 8.69
C ALA A 57 -0.06 -19.95 9.36
N CYS A 58 1.09 -19.27 9.44
CA CYS A 58 2.27 -19.76 10.15
C CYS A 58 2.02 -19.93 11.66
N GLN A 59 1.30 -18.99 12.28
CA GLN A 59 0.91 -19.10 13.68
C GLN A 59 0.02 -20.33 13.92
N ILE A 60 -1.03 -20.53 13.11
CA ILE A 60 -1.92 -21.69 13.21
C ILE A 60 -1.13 -23.01 13.05
N ASP A 61 -0.22 -23.10 12.08
CA ASP A 61 0.64 -24.28 11.91
C ASP A 61 1.53 -24.50 13.15
N TYR A 62 2.11 -23.43 13.71
CA TYR A 62 2.89 -23.52 14.94
C TYR A 62 2.06 -23.99 16.14
N ARG A 63 0.81 -23.53 16.27
CA ARG A 63 -0.15 -23.98 17.30
C ARG A 63 -0.35 -25.49 17.23
N GLU A 64 -0.65 -25.99 16.04
CA GLU A 64 -0.91 -27.42 15.81
C GLU A 64 0.33 -28.27 16.08
N ARG A 65 1.53 -27.77 15.73
CA ARG A 65 2.79 -28.43 16.09
C ARG A 65 3.00 -28.48 17.60
N CYS A 66 2.71 -27.41 18.33
CA CYS A 66 2.80 -27.38 19.79
C CYS A 66 1.80 -28.36 20.43
N LYS A 67 0.54 -28.34 19.98
CA LYS A 67 -0.49 -29.31 20.39
C LYS A 67 -0.05 -30.76 20.15
N GLY A 68 0.47 -31.05 18.96
CA GLY A 68 1.00 -32.38 18.62
C GLY A 68 2.22 -32.80 19.45
N ARG A 69 3.03 -31.85 19.92
CA ARG A 69 4.12 -32.14 20.89
C ARG A 69 3.57 -32.47 22.27
N ILE A 70 2.60 -31.69 22.77
CA ILE A 70 1.96 -31.97 24.07
C ILE A 70 1.30 -33.35 24.06
N LYS A 71 0.55 -33.69 23.00
CA LYS A 71 -0.09 -35.01 22.85
C LYS A 71 0.91 -36.16 22.94
N ARG A 72 2.05 -36.04 22.24
CA ARG A 72 3.11 -37.06 22.27
C ARG A 72 3.75 -37.17 23.66
N GLN A 73 3.99 -36.04 24.32
CA GLN A 73 4.55 -36.02 25.68
C GLN A 73 3.60 -36.64 26.71
N LEU A 74 2.29 -36.39 26.61
CA LEU A 74 1.29 -37.06 27.46
C LEU A 74 1.27 -38.58 27.24
N ALA A 75 1.36 -39.04 25.98
CA ALA A 75 1.42 -40.46 25.67
C ALA A 75 2.67 -41.14 26.26
N ILE A 76 3.83 -40.47 26.31
CA ILE A 76 5.05 -40.97 26.96
C ILE A 76 4.84 -41.18 28.46
N THR A 77 4.05 -40.32 29.11
CA THR A 77 3.69 -40.45 30.53
C THR A 77 2.58 -41.46 30.80
N GLY A 78 2.10 -42.17 29.76
CA GLY A 78 1.04 -43.17 29.88
C GLY A 78 -0.38 -42.60 29.84
N LYS A 79 -0.54 -41.29 29.59
CA LYS A 79 -1.84 -40.63 29.46
C LYS A 79 -2.21 -40.53 27.98
N THR A 80 -3.14 -41.36 27.54
CA THR A 80 -3.72 -41.26 26.20
C THR A 80 -4.84 -40.23 26.23
N THR A 81 -4.80 -39.25 25.34
CA THR A 81 -5.75 -38.14 25.29
C THR A 81 -6.22 -37.94 23.86
N THR A 82 -7.53 -37.80 23.67
CA THR A 82 -8.13 -37.45 22.38
C THR A 82 -7.77 -36.01 21.97
N ASN A 83 -8.05 -35.63 20.73
CA ASN A 83 -7.74 -34.26 20.29
C ASN A 83 -8.65 -33.25 20.99
N GLU A 84 -9.89 -33.62 21.24
CA GLU A 84 -10.94 -32.83 21.87
C GLU A 84 -10.65 -32.63 23.36
N GLU A 85 -10.28 -33.70 24.07
CA GLU A 85 -9.85 -33.60 25.47
C GLU A 85 -8.59 -32.74 25.61
N LEU A 86 -7.62 -32.91 24.71
CA LEU A 86 -6.40 -32.11 24.74
C LEU A 86 -6.69 -30.62 24.49
N GLU A 87 -7.63 -30.32 23.60
CA GLU A 87 -8.07 -28.94 23.35
C GLU A 87 -8.67 -28.33 24.62
N GLY A 88 -9.60 -29.03 25.27
CA GLY A 88 -10.20 -28.56 26.53
C GLY A 88 -9.16 -28.37 27.64
N MET A 89 -8.10 -29.20 27.67
CA MET A 89 -6.99 -29.02 28.60
C MET A 89 -6.18 -27.75 28.31
N ILE A 90 -5.92 -27.44 27.04
CA ILE A 90 -5.21 -26.22 26.62
C ILE A 90 -6.04 -24.97 26.94
N GLU A 91 -7.33 -24.99 26.59
CA GLU A 91 -8.30 -23.90 26.79
C GLU A 91 -8.56 -23.60 28.26
N SER A 92 -8.41 -24.59 29.15
CA SER A 92 -8.58 -24.40 30.60
C SER A 92 -7.62 -23.37 31.20
N GLY A 93 -6.51 -23.06 30.50
CA GLY A 93 -5.50 -22.10 30.95
C GLY A 93 -4.73 -22.53 32.20
N ASN A 94 -4.97 -23.75 32.71
CA ASN A 94 -4.36 -24.26 33.93
C ASN A 94 -3.29 -25.33 33.62
N PRO A 95 -1.98 -25.01 33.71
CA PRO A 95 -0.91 -25.96 33.43
C PRO A 95 -0.95 -27.22 34.32
N ALA A 96 -1.53 -27.13 35.52
CA ALA A 96 -1.63 -28.27 36.42
C ALA A 96 -2.51 -29.40 35.86
N ILE A 97 -3.43 -29.11 34.92
CA ILE A 97 -4.29 -30.14 34.32
C ILE A 97 -3.47 -31.21 33.56
N PHE A 98 -2.29 -30.84 33.06
CA PHE A 98 -1.37 -31.76 32.41
C PHE A 98 -0.68 -32.69 33.41
N THR A 99 -0.46 -32.25 34.66
CA THR A 99 0.15 -33.05 35.74
C THR A 99 -0.81 -34.04 36.39
N GLN A 100 -2.12 -33.86 36.21
CA GLN A 100 -3.12 -34.67 36.90
C GLN A 100 -3.06 -36.12 36.43
N GLY A 101 -2.60 -37.00 37.34
CA GLY A 101 -2.43 -38.44 37.11
C GLY A 101 -1.03 -38.89 36.69
N ILE A 102 -0.04 -37.99 36.60
CA ILE A 102 1.34 -38.34 36.24
C ILE A 102 2.17 -38.53 37.52
N ILE A 103 2.78 -39.71 37.67
CA ILE A 103 3.71 -40.00 38.78
C ILE A 103 5.05 -39.29 38.50
N MET A 104 5.34 -38.21 39.23
CA MET A 104 6.55 -37.38 39.07
C MET A 104 7.82 -37.95 39.73
N GLU A 105 7.88 -39.26 39.94
CA GLU A 105 8.99 -39.90 40.66
C GLU A 105 10.26 -40.03 39.81
N THR A 106 10.12 -40.02 38.48
CA THR A 106 11.26 -40.14 37.56
C THR A 106 11.72 -38.78 37.05
N GLN A 107 13.04 -38.63 36.82
CA GLN A 107 13.59 -37.43 36.19
C GLN A 107 13.02 -37.21 34.78
N GLN A 108 12.70 -38.30 34.07
CA GLN A 108 12.06 -38.26 32.76
C GLN A 108 10.66 -37.64 32.82
N ALA A 109 9.82 -38.02 33.79
CA ALA A 109 8.48 -37.44 33.96
C ALA A 109 8.54 -35.93 34.24
N LYS A 110 9.52 -35.48 35.04
CA LYS A 110 9.74 -34.05 35.31
C LYS A 110 10.13 -33.27 34.05
N GLN A 111 11.03 -33.82 33.23
CA GLN A 111 11.43 -33.20 31.98
C GLN A 111 10.26 -33.12 30.98
N THR A 112 9.50 -34.20 30.85
CA THR A 112 8.31 -34.25 29.99
C THR A 112 7.28 -33.20 30.41
N LEU A 113 7.08 -33.02 31.72
CA LEU A 113 6.18 -31.99 32.21
C LEU A 113 6.66 -30.57 31.89
N ALA A 114 7.92 -30.26 32.15
CA ALA A 114 8.50 -28.96 31.84
C ALA A 114 8.39 -28.62 30.34
N ASP A 115 8.57 -29.62 29.48
CA ASP A 115 8.34 -29.50 28.03
C ASP A 115 6.88 -29.16 27.71
N ILE A 116 5.91 -29.83 28.35
CA ILE A 116 4.48 -29.56 28.16
C ILE A 116 4.13 -28.13 28.60
N GLU A 117 4.57 -27.72 29.78
CA GLU A 117 4.33 -26.37 30.31
C GLU A 117 4.91 -25.28 29.40
N ALA A 118 6.12 -25.51 28.87
CA ALA A 118 6.75 -24.60 27.92
C ALA A 118 5.95 -24.49 26.61
N ARG A 119 5.41 -25.61 26.09
CA ARG A 119 4.56 -25.60 24.88
C ARG A 119 3.21 -24.96 25.13
N HIS A 120 2.59 -25.20 26.29
CA HIS A 120 1.32 -24.58 26.67
C HIS A 120 1.48 -23.06 26.75
N ASN A 121 2.53 -22.57 27.41
CA ASN A 121 2.83 -21.13 27.44
C ASN A 121 3.06 -20.53 26.05
N ASP A 122 3.71 -21.26 25.14
CA ASP A 122 3.86 -20.81 23.75
C ASP A 122 2.50 -20.70 23.03
N ILE A 123 1.58 -21.64 23.25
CA ILE A 123 0.22 -21.58 22.69
C ILE A 123 -0.54 -20.38 23.27
N MET A 124 -0.46 -20.12 24.57
CA MET A 124 -1.13 -18.97 25.20
C MET A 124 -0.64 -17.63 24.62
N LYS A 125 0.68 -17.48 24.41
CA LYS A 125 1.25 -16.29 23.76
C LYS A 125 0.78 -16.14 22.32
N LEU A 126 0.69 -17.27 21.61
CA LEU A 126 0.20 -17.30 20.24
C LEU A 126 -1.27 -16.86 20.17
N GLU A 127 -2.13 -17.35 21.06
CA GLU A 127 -3.54 -16.96 21.09
C GLU A 127 -3.74 -15.47 21.37
N THR A 128 -2.90 -14.86 22.21
CA THR A 128 -2.87 -13.39 22.34
C THR A 128 -2.45 -12.74 21.03
N SER A 129 -1.37 -13.21 20.39
CA SER A 129 -0.91 -12.62 19.12
C SER A 129 -1.93 -12.77 17.98
N ILE A 130 -2.63 -13.90 17.87
CA ILE A 130 -3.69 -14.12 16.87
C ILE A 130 -4.86 -13.17 17.12
N ARG A 131 -5.22 -12.92 18.39
CA ARG A 131 -6.28 -11.97 18.74
C ARG A 131 -5.89 -10.55 18.31
N ASP A 132 -4.66 -10.13 18.60
CA ASP A 132 -4.15 -8.82 18.18
C ASP A 132 -4.11 -8.68 16.64
N LEU A 133 -3.79 -9.78 15.92
CA LEU A 133 -3.86 -9.83 14.45
C LEU A 133 -5.30 -9.69 13.95
N HIS A 134 -6.24 -10.40 14.56
CA HIS A 134 -7.64 -10.39 14.16
C HIS A 134 -8.23 -8.97 14.22
N ASP A 135 -7.90 -8.22 15.27
CA ASP A 135 -8.36 -6.83 15.41
C ASP A 135 -7.81 -5.92 14.30
N MET A 136 -6.54 -6.11 13.90
CA MET A 136 -5.98 -5.42 12.72
C MET A 136 -6.65 -5.87 11.40
N PHE A 137 -6.99 -7.15 11.26
CA PHE A 137 -7.61 -7.69 10.04
C PHE A 137 -9.00 -7.17 9.79
N MET A 138 -9.83 -6.99 10.83
CA MET A 138 -11.19 -6.49 10.66
C MET A 138 -11.22 -5.07 10.11
N ASP A 139 -10.28 -4.23 10.51
CA ASP A 139 -10.14 -2.88 9.98
C ASP A 139 -9.56 -2.88 8.55
N MET A 140 -8.60 -3.75 8.26
CA MET A 140 -7.98 -3.83 6.92
C MET A 140 -8.90 -4.44 5.85
N ALA A 141 -9.76 -5.39 6.22
CA ALA A 141 -10.67 -6.04 5.27
C ALA A 141 -11.64 -5.03 4.64
N MET A 142 -12.19 -4.12 5.44
CA MET A 142 -13.05 -3.03 4.94
C MET A 142 -12.30 -2.04 4.04
N LEU A 143 -11.02 -1.77 4.33
CA LEU A 143 -10.21 -0.79 3.60
C LEU A 143 -9.69 -1.33 2.27
N VAL A 144 -9.27 -2.60 2.21
CA VAL A 144 -8.77 -3.17 0.95
C VAL A 144 -9.90 -3.40 -0.07
N GLU A 145 -11.14 -3.61 0.39
CA GLU A 145 -12.31 -3.69 -0.49
C GLU A 145 -12.63 -2.35 -1.17
N SER A 146 -12.51 -1.22 -0.46
CA SER A 146 -12.78 0.11 -1.05
C SER A 146 -11.69 0.59 -2.02
N GLN A 147 -10.45 0.09 -1.88
CA GLN A 147 -9.30 0.51 -2.68
C GLN A 147 -9.29 -0.05 -4.13
N GLY A 148 -10.20 -0.98 -4.47
CA GLY A 148 -10.37 -1.50 -5.83
C GLY A 148 -10.83 -0.43 -6.83
N GLU A 149 -11.89 0.32 -6.51
CA GLU A 149 -12.42 1.38 -7.40
C GLU A 149 -11.48 2.58 -7.54
N MET A 150 -10.64 2.85 -6.53
CA MET A 150 -9.74 4.01 -6.53
C MET A 150 -8.52 3.81 -7.45
N ILE A 151 -7.99 2.60 -7.56
CA ILE A 151 -6.85 2.31 -8.46
C ILE A 151 -7.25 2.50 -9.92
N ASP A 152 -8.43 2.02 -10.32
CA ASP A 152 -8.96 2.19 -11.69
C ASP A 152 -9.08 3.67 -12.07
N ARG A 153 -9.50 4.52 -11.11
CA ARG A 153 -9.54 5.98 -11.32
C ARG A 153 -8.15 6.59 -11.51
N ILE A 154 -7.11 6.04 -10.90
CA ILE A 154 -5.74 6.55 -11.04
C ILE A 154 -5.15 6.14 -12.39
N GLU A 155 -5.34 4.89 -12.80
CA GLU A 155 -4.92 4.42 -14.13
C GLU A 155 -5.57 5.28 -15.22
N TYR A 156 -6.87 5.51 -15.12
CA TYR A 156 -7.62 6.40 -16.00
C TYR A 156 -7.07 7.85 -16.02
N ASN A 157 -6.73 8.42 -14.85
CA ASN A 157 -6.17 9.78 -14.78
C ASN A 157 -4.71 9.86 -15.28
N VAL A 158 -3.94 8.79 -15.15
CA VAL A 158 -2.57 8.71 -15.69
C VAL A 158 -2.61 8.59 -17.21
N GLU A 159 -3.51 7.77 -17.75
CA GLU A 159 -3.77 7.66 -19.19
C GLU A 159 -4.15 9.03 -19.78
N GLN A 160 -5.09 9.74 -19.15
CA GLN A 160 -5.44 11.10 -19.58
C GLN A 160 -4.26 12.08 -19.48
N ALA A 161 -3.43 12.01 -18.43
CA ALA A 161 -2.26 12.88 -18.32
C ALA A 161 -1.24 12.63 -19.44
N VAL A 162 -1.06 11.38 -19.86
CA VAL A 162 -0.23 11.02 -21.02
C VAL A 162 -0.81 11.63 -22.30
N ASP A 163 -2.12 11.50 -22.52
CA ASP A 163 -2.83 12.09 -23.68
C ASP A 163 -2.71 13.63 -23.73
N TYR A 164 -2.82 14.31 -22.59
CA TYR A 164 -2.64 15.76 -22.50
C TYR A 164 -1.21 16.19 -22.85
N ILE A 165 -0.19 15.45 -22.39
CA ILE A 165 1.22 15.75 -22.70
C ILE A 165 1.49 15.53 -24.19
N GLU A 166 0.95 14.46 -24.78
CA GLU A 166 1.08 14.19 -26.21
C GLU A 166 0.44 15.29 -27.06
N THR A 167 -0.77 15.71 -26.68
CA THR A 167 -1.48 16.82 -27.34
C THR A 167 -0.71 18.13 -27.20
N ALA A 168 -0.22 18.47 -26.01
CA ALA A 168 0.59 19.67 -25.78
C ALA A 168 1.90 19.66 -26.58
N LYS A 169 2.56 18.50 -26.71
CA LYS A 169 3.74 18.31 -27.55
C LYS A 169 3.42 18.51 -29.04
N MET A 170 2.26 18.05 -29.49
CA MET A 170 1.80 18.29 -30.85
C MET A 170 1.52 19.79 -31.10
N ASP A 171 0.85 20.46 -30.17
CA ASP A 171 0.48 21.86 -30.33
C ASP A 171 1.67 22.80 -30.25
N THR A 172 2.66 22.54 -29.39
CA THR A 172 3.94 23.26 -29.39
C THR A 172 4.66 23.11 -30.73
N LYS A 173 4.67 21.89 -31.33
CA LYS A 173 5.24 21.66 -32.67
C LYS A 173 4.49 22.43 -33.76
N LYS A 174 3.15 22.49 -33.70
CA LYS A 174 2.33 23.30 -34.62
C LYS A 174 2.61 24.79 -34.43
N ALA A 175 2.70 25.28 -33.19
CA ALA A 175 2.96 26.68 -32.87
C ALA A 175 4.30 27.15 -33.44
N VAL A 176 5.37 26.35 -33.31
CA VAL A 176 6.68 26.65 -33.93
C VAL A 176 6.57 26.73 -35.46
N LYS A 177 5.85 25.79 -36.08
CA LYS A 177 5.60 25.83 -37.54
C LYS A 177 4.84 27.09 -37.94
N TYR A 178 3.76 27.46 -37.24
CA TYR A 178 2.99 28.66 -37.53
C TYR A 178 3.82 29.94 -37.34
N GLN A 179 4.61 30.02 -36.26
CA GLN A 179 5.50 31.15 -36.01
C GLN A 179 6.53 31.32 -37.14
N SER A 180 7.10 30.21 -37.65
CA SER A 180 8.04 30.25 -38.77
C SER A 180 7.41 30.77 -40.07
N LYS A 181 6.17 30.35 -40.37
CA LYS A 181 5.41 30.82 -41.54
C LYS A 181 5.01 32.29 -41.39
N ALA A 182 4.57 32.70 -40.20
CA ALA A 182 4.23 34.08 -39.90
C ALA A 182 5.43 35.02 -40.04
N ARG A 183 6.62 34.61 -39.59
CA ARG A 183 7.87 35.37 -39.81
C ARG A 183 8.17 35.57 -41.29
N ARG A 184 8.06 34.52 -42.13
CA ARG A 184 8.26 34.64 -43.59
C ARG A 184 7.26 35.61 -44.23
N LYS A 185 5.98 35.52 -43.86
CA LYS A 185 4.94 36.45 -44.35
C LYS A 185 5.20 37.89 -43.91
N LYS A 186 5.62 38.11 -42.66
CA LYS A 186 5.99 39.45 -42.18
C LYS A 186 7.15 40.04 -42.99
N ILE A 187 8.21 39.26 -43.26
CA ILE A 187 9.33 39.73 -44.08
C ILE A 187 8.87 40.12 -45.49
N LEU A 188 8.03 39.30 -46.12
CA LEU A 188 7.48 39.63 -47.45
C LEU A 188 6.66 40.92 -47.43
N ILE A 189 5.81 41.11 -46.42
CA ILE A 189 5.02 42.36 -46.27
C ILE A 189 5.94 43.57 -46.10
N ILE A 190 7.01 43.47 -45.29
CA ILE A 190 7.99 44.54 -45.10
C ILE A 190 8.68 44.89 -46.43
N ILE A 191 9.08 43.89 -47.22
CA ILE A 191 9.69 44.11 -48.55
C ILE A 191 8.71 44.82 -49.48
N CYS A 192 7.45 44.38 -49.56
CA CYS A 192 6.43 45.03 -50.39
C CYS A 192 6.21 46.51 -50.01
N ILE A 193 6.13 46.82 -48.70
CA ILE A 193 5.99 48.20 -48.22
C ILE A 193 7.21 49.04 -48.58
N ALA A 194 8.42 48.50 -48.42
CA ALA A 194 9.65 49.21 -48.79
C ALA A 194 9.70 49.56 -50.28
N VAL A 195 9.31 48.61 -51.16
CA VAL A 195 9.24 48.86 -52.60
C VAL A 195 8.23 49.95 -52.95
N LEU A 196 7.04 49.93 -52.32
CA LEU A 196 6.03 50.97 -52.53
C LEU A 196 6.54 52.37 -52.12
N ILE A 197 7.25 52.48 -50.99
CA ILE A 197 7.85 53.75 -50.55
C ILE A 197 8.88 54.26 -51.55
N VAL A 198 9.72 53.38 -52.11
CA VAL A 198 10.71 53.75 -53.13
C VAL A 198 10.04 54.27 -54.40
N ILE A 199 8.99 53.60 -54.87
CA ILE A 199 8.21 54.03 -56.05
C ILE A 199 7.61 55.41 -55.80
N LEU A 200 6.99 55.63 -54.64
CA LEU A 200 6.42 56.94 -54.28
C LEU A 200 7.50 58.03 -54.23
N ALA A 201 8.68 57.74 -53.65
CA ALA A 201 9.79 58.68 -53.61
C ALA A 201 10.30 59.06 -55.01
N ILE A 202 10.37 58.10 -55.95
CA ILE A 202 10.75 58.35 -57.34
C ILE A 202 9.70 59.23 -58.03
N ILE A 203 8.42 58.92 -57.87
CA ILE A 203 7.33 59.73 -58.44
C ILE A 203 7.42 61.17 -57.94
N ILE A 204 7.58 61.37 -56.63
CA ILE A 204 7.74 62.69 -56.03
C ILE A 204 8.98 63.39 -56.62
N ALA A 205 10.13 62.73 -56.66
CA ALA A 205 11.37 63.31 -57.17
C ALA A 205 11.32 63.71 -58.66
N VAL A 206 10.55 62.99 -59.48
CA VAL A 206 10.33 63.33 -60.91
C VAL A 206 9.27 64.42 -61.07
N SER A 207 8.24 64.41 -60.22
CA SER A 207 7.12 65.37 -60.31
C SER A 207 7.44 66.75 -59.72
N VAL A 208 8.45 66.85 -58.85
CA VAL A 208 8.94 68.14 -58.34
C VAL A 208 9.86 68.75 -59.41
N PRO A 209 9.47 69.87 -60.06
CA PRO A 209 10.34 70.56 -60.99
C PRO A 209 11.59 71.00 -60.24
N LYS A 210 12.78 70.71 -60.77
CA LYS A 210 14.03 71.31 -60.30
C LYS A 210 14.02 72.79 -60.71
N GLY A 211 13.35 73.60 -59.91
CA GLY A 211 13.32 75.07 -59.98
C GLY A 211 14.16 75.66 -58.86
#